data_AF-B0Z9A7-F1
#
_entry.id   AF-B0Z9A7-F1
#
_cell.length_a   1.000
_cell.length_b   1.000
_cell.length_c   1.000
_cell.angle_alpha   90.00
_cell.angle_beta   90.00
_cell.angle_gamma   90.00
#
_symmetry.space_group_name_H-M   'P 1'
#
loop_
_entity.id
_entity.type
_entity.pdbx_description
1 polymer ?
#
loop_
_entity_poly.entity_id
_entity_poly.type
_entity_poly.pdbx_seq_one_letter_code
_entity_poly.pdbx_strand_id
1 'polypeptide(L)'
;AKHAGVVQMASILPARRARGPNEPGGIKFGLFSDIIQANRKYPKDAPRASLEVVGSGVMLFDQIWLGSYMSGGVGFTQYATAAYTDNILDEYTYYGMDYVKDKYGYDFTKPGDNMVKPTQDIVNDIVTEVSLNAMEQYEQFPTLMEDHFGGSQRAGVIAAASGLSTSIPTGNSNAGINGWYLSMLLH
;
A
#
# COMPACT_ATOMS: atom_id res chain seq x y z
N ALA A 1 -26.16 23.11 8.09
CA ALA A 1 -25.98 21.65 8.24
C ALA A 1 -25.64 20.95 6.93
N LYS A 2 -26.51 20.95 5.90
CA LYS A 2 -26.36 20.05 4.73
C LYS A 2 -25.37 20.47 3.62
N HIS A 3 -24.79 21.68 3.68
CA HIS A 3 -23.90 22.19 2.62
C HIS A 3 -22.69 22.93 3.20
N ALA A 4 -22.88 24.11 3.80
CA ALA A 4 -21.77 24.99 4.20
C ALA A 4 -20.84 24.45 5.33
N GLY A 5 -21.28 23.43 6.09
CA GLY A 5 -20.52 22.92 7.23
C GLY A 5 -20.52 21.39 7.34
N VAL A 6 -20.88 20.68 6.27
CA VAL A 6 -20.79 19.22 6.24
C VAL A 6 -19.45 18.82 5.65
N VAL A 7 -18.77 17.88 6.32
CA VAL A 7 -17.61 17.18 5.76
C VAL A 7 -18.09 15.78 5.38
N GLN A 8 -18.12 15.52 4.08
CA GLN A 8 -18.52 14.22 3.54
C GLN A 8 -17.30 13.29 3.47
N MET A 9 -17.56 11.97 3.53
CA MET A 9 -16.52 10.95 3.41
C MET A 9 -16.04 10.81 1.96
N ALA A 10 -16.92 11.10 1.00
CA ALA A 10 -16.62 11.00 -0.42
C ALA A 10 -17.46 11.97 -1.23
N SER A 11 -16.90 12.48 -2.33
CA SER A 11 -17.64 13.25 -3.32
C SER A 11 -18.41 12.36 -4.28
N ILE A 12 -19.38 12.94 -5.00
CA ILE A 12 -20.13 12.26 -6.07
C ILE A 12 -19.21 11.76 -7.19
N LEU A 13 -19.68 10.77 -7.95
CA LEU A 13 -18.95 10.20 -9.08
C LEU A 13 -19.51 10.59 -10.46
N PRO A 14 -18.66 10.65 -11.51
CA PRO A 14 -19.09 10.93 -12.87
C PRO A 14 -20.12 9.93 -13.41
N ALA A 15 -20.91 10.37 -14.40
CA ALA A 15 -22.09 9.65 -14.91
C ALA A 15 -21.86 8.18 -15.30
N ARG A 16 -20.69 7.84 -15.89
CA ARG A 16 -20.36 6.46 -16.27
C ARG A 16 -20.38 5.47 -15.09
N ARG A 17 -20.17 5.98 -13.87
CA ARG A 17 -20.19 5.22 -12.62
C ARG A 17 -20.96 6.00 -11.53
N ALA A 18 -22.11 6.56 -11.92
CA ALA A 18 -22.89 7.53 -11.14
C ALA A 18 -23.26 7.03 -9.74
N ARG A 19 -22.75 7.73 -8.72
CA ARG A 19 -23.02 7.49 -7.30
C ARG A 19 -23.09 8.83 -6.55
N GLY A 20 -23.91 8.85 -5.51
CA GLY A 20 -24.00 9.98 -4.58
C GLY A 20 -22.74 10.14 -3.73
N PRO A 21 -22.73 11.11 -2.79
CA PRO A 21 -21.65 11.24 -1.83
C PRO A 21 -21.56 10.04 -0.88
N ASN A 22 -20.44 9.92 -0.19
CA ASN A 22 -20.15 8.86 0.81
C ASN A 22 -20.09 7.42 0.25
N GLU A 23 -19.92 7.27 -1.07
CA GLU A 23 -19.71 5.98 -1.72
C GLU A 23 -18.21 5.68 -1.91
N PRO A 24 -17.77 4.40 -1.87
CA PRO A 24 -16.35 4.04 -1.83
C PRO A 24 -15.49 4.69 -2.91
N GLY A 25 -15.96 4.70 -4.16
CA GLY A 25 -15.17 5.25 -5.28
C GLY A 25 -14.87 6.74 -5.22
N GLY A 26 -15.52 7.50 -4.33
CA GLY A 26 -15.24 8.92 -4.11
C GLY A 26 -14.39 9.22 -2.86
N ILE A 27 -14.02 8.19 -2.08
CA ILE A 27 -13.14 8.34 -0.92
C ILE A 27 -11.72 8.56 -1.42
N LYS A 28 -11.10 9.67 -1.02
CA LYS A 28 -9.69 9.96 -1.36
C LYS A 28 -8.76 9.09 -0.50
N PHE A 29 -7.65 8.62 -1.05
CA PHE A 29 -6.72 7.75 -0.31
C PHE A 29 -6.16 8.36 0.98
N GLY A 30 -5.89 9.68 1.00
CA GLY A 30 -5.48 10.37 2.23
C GLY A 30 -6.56 10.32 3.31
N LEU A 31 -7.81 10.65 2.95
CA LEU A 31 -8.94 10.58 3.88
C LEU A 31 -9.20 9.13 4.34
N PHE A 32 -9.08 8.16 3.43
CA PHE A 32 -9.19 6.75 3.80
C PHE A 32 -8.14 6.35 4.84
N SER A 33 -6.89 6.78 4.64
CA SER A 33 -5.80 6.54 5.59
C SER A 33 -6.11 7.14 6.97
N ASP A 34 -6.71 8.33 7.01
CA ASP A 34 -7.14 8.99 8.26
C ASP A 34 -8.33 8.31 8.96
N ILE A 35 -9.19 7.60 8.22
CA ILE A 35 -10.28 6.80 8.80
C ILE A 35 -9.68 5.66 9.65
N ILE A 36 -8.60 5.04 9.17
CA ILE A 36 -7.96 3.91 9.84
C ILE A 36 -7.21 4.37 11.09
N GLN A 37 -7.52 3.77 12.23
CA GLN A 37 -7.02 4.22 13.55
C GLN A 37 -5.65 3.63 13.93
N ALA A 38 -4.99 2.91 13.02
CA ALA A 38 -3.76 2.20 13.30
C ALA A 38 -2.61 3.15 13.70
N ASN A 39 -2.48 4.29 13.02
CA ASN A 39 -1.45 5.28 13.35
C ASN A 39 -1.58 5.81 14.80
N ARG A 40 -2.81 5.95 15.33
CA ARG A 40 -3.04 6.35 16.73
C ARG A 40 -2.56 5.26 17.72
N LYS A 41 -2.71 4.00 17.36
CA LYS A 41 -2.38 2.85 18.21
C LYS A 41 -0.91 2.45 18.13
N TYR A 42 -0.32 2.58 16.94
CA TYR A 42 1.05 2.17 16.63
C TYR A 42 1.90 3.34 16.11
N PRO A 43 2.02 4.45 16.85
CA PRO A 43 2.68 5.66 16.35
C PRO A 43 4.20 5.51 16.15
N LYS A 44 4.80 4.43 16.66
CA LYS A 44 6.23 4.10 16.53
C LYS A 44 6.49 2.86 15.68
N ASP A 45 5.49 2.48 14.88
CA ASP A 45 5.58 1.37 13.94
C ASP A 45 4.84 1.80 12.65
N ALA A 46 5.49 2.70 11.92
CA ALA A 46 4.99 3.24 10.67
C ALA A 46 4.68 2.14 9.61
N PRO A 47 5.47 1.06 9.50
CA PRO A 47 5.11 -0.10 8.68
C PRO A 47 3.78 -0.72 9.10
N ARG A 48 3.61 -1.05 10.39
CA ARG A 48 2.35 -1.63 10.89
C ARG A 48 1.17 -0.72 10.61
N ALA A 49 1.30 0.59 10.89
CA ALA A 49 0.23 1.54 10.65
C ALA A 49 -0.16 1.60 9.16
N SER A 50 0.83 1.54 8.27
CA SER A 50 0.62 1.53 6.82
C SER A 50 -0.01 0.24 6.32
N LEU A 51 0.42 -0.92 6.84
CA LEU A 51 -0.12 -2.22 6.46
C LEU A 51 -1.60 -2.37 6.84
N GLU A 52 -2.02 -1.82 7.98
CA GLU A 52 -3.44 -1.77 8.37
C GLU A 52 -4.28 -0.90 7.41
N VAL A 53 -3.69 0.17 6.87
CA VAL A 53 -4.32 0.98 5.81
C VAL A 53 -4.41 0.19 4.51
N VAL A 54 -3.36 -0.54 4.13
CA VAL A 54 -3.38 -1.40 2.93
C VAL A 54 -4.47 -2.46 3.05
N GLY A 55 -4.48 -3.25 4.12
CA GLY A 55 -5.46 -4.32 4.32
C GLY A 55 -6.90 -3.81 4.34
N SER A 56 -7.15 -2.71 5.03
CA SER A 56 -8.47 -2.05 5.01
C SER A 56 -8.83 -1.55 3.61
N GLY A 57 -7.84 -1.01 2.89
CA GLY A 57 -7.99 -0.42 1.58
C GLY A 57 -8.36 -1.45 0.53
N VAL A 58 -7.61 -2.55 0.43
CA VAL A 58 -7.90 -3.61 -0.56
C VAL A 58 -9.23 -4.31 -0.26
N MET A 59 -9.62 -4.44 1.01
CA MET A 59 -10.95 -4.94 1.36
C MET A 59 -12.04 -4.01 0.80
N LEU A 60 -11.97 -2.71 1.11
CA LEU A 60 -13.01 -1.77 0.67
C LEU A 60 -12.98 -1.53 -0.84
N PHE A 61 -11.81 -1.27 -1.40
CA PHE A 61 -11.65 -0.85 -2.78
C PHE A 61 -11.68 -2.02 -3.76
N ASP A 62 -11.10 -3.17 -3.44
CA ASP A 62 -11.09 -4.30 -4.37
C ASP A 62 -12.28 -5.23 -4.15
N GLN A 63 -12.55 -5.67 -2.91
CA GLN A 63 -13.61 -6.65 -2.68
C GLN A 63 -15.01 -6.02 -2.80
N ILE A 64 -15.24 -4.88 -2.14
CA ILE A 64 -16.56 -4.25 -2.14
C ILE A 64 -16.74 -3.35 -3.37
N TRP A 65 -15.86 -2.36 -3.55
CA TRP A 65 -16.07 -1.36 -4.60
C TRP A 65 -15.88 -1.94 -6.01
N LEU A 66 -14.70 -2.46 -6.33
CA LEU A 66 -14.45 -3.04 -7.64
C LEU A 66 -15.18 -4.37 -7.82
N GLY A 67 -15.11 -5.26 -6.83
CA GLY A 67 -15.63 -6.63 -6.86
C GLY A 67 -17.14 -6.76 -6.71
N SER A 68 -17.84 -5.69 -6.29
CA SER A 68 -19.29 -5.67 -6.21
C SER A 68 -19.89 -4.46 -6.94
N TYR A 69 -19.68 -3.24 -6.46
CA TYR A 69 -20.33 -2.04 -7.02
C TYR A 69 -20.02 -1.82 -8.51
N MET A 70 -18.80 -2.16 -8.95
CA MET A 70 -18.35 -1.98 -10.32
C MET A 70 -18.32 -3.28 -11.14
N SER A 71 -18.64 -4.42 -10.54
CA SER A 71 -18.73 -5.72 -11.22
C SER A 71 -19.81 -6.63 -10.61
N GLY A 72 -19.47 -7.46 -9.62
CA GLY A 72 -20.35 -8.43 -8.95
C GLY A 72 -20.01 -9.90 -9.26
N GLY A 73 -20.73 -10.82 -8.61
CA GLY A 73 -20.52 -12.27 -8.75
C GLY A 73 -19.54 -12.84 -7.73
N VAL A 74 -18.64 -13.72 -8.17
CA VAL A 74 -17.59 -14.31 -7.31
C VAL A 74 -16.69 -13.22 -6.71
N GLY A 75 -16.46 -12.13 -7.45
CA GLY A 75 -15.73 -10.97 -6.96
C GLY A 75 -14.21 -11.17 -6.91
N PHE A 76 -13.55 -10.34 -6.10
CA PHE A 76 -12.09 -10.18 -6.09
C PHE A 76 -11.47 -10.50 -4.73
N THR A 77 -12.01 -11.51 -4.04
CA THR A 77 -11.57 -11.85 -2.68
C THR A 77 -10.07 -12.08 -2.60
N GLN A 78 -9.52 -12.95 -3.46
CA GLN A 78 -8.10 -13.34 -3.41
C GLN A 78 -7.16 -12.30 -4.02
N TYR A 79 -7.65 -11.37 -4.85
CA TYR A 79 -6.87 -10.21 -5.24
C TYR A 79 -6.53 -9.35 -4.01
N ALA A 80 -7.52 -9.18 -3.11
CA ALA A 80 -7.34 -8.37 -1.92
C ALA A 80 -6.61 -9.11 -0.79
N THR A 81 -6.94 -10.39 -0.52
CA THR A 81 -6.34 -11.13 0.61
C THR A 81 -4.83 -11.23 0.51
N ALA A 82 -4.28 -11.31 -0.70
CA ALA A 82 -2.84 -11.33 -0.92
C ALA A 82 -2.07 -10.17 -0.23
N ALA A 83 -2.73 -9.03 -0.02
CA ALA A 83 -2.13 -7.87 0.64
C ALA A 83 -2.43 -7.77 2.16
N TYR A 84 -3.12 -8.75 2.75
CA TYR A 84 -3.40 -8.78 4.20
C TYR A 84 -3.41 -10.18 4.85
N THR A 85 -3.00 -11.22 4.14
CA THR A 85 -2.87 -12.58 4.68
C THR A 85 -1.42 -13.04 4.62
N ASP A 86 -1.13 -14.08 5.41
CA ASP A 86 0.09 -14.88 5.35
C ASP A 86 1.41 -14.13 5.61
N ASN A 87 1.30 -12.86 6.03
CA ASN A 87 2.40 -11.94 6.35
C ASN A 87 3.40 -11.73 5.20
N ILE A 88 3.02 -12.06 3.95
CA ILE A 88 3.93 -11.94 2.80
C ILE A 88 4.26 -10.46 2.54
N LEU A 89 3.24 -9.60 2.50
CA LEU A 89 3.45 -8.16 2.34
C LEU A 89 4.19 -7.55 3.55
N ASP A 90 3.86 -8.02 4.76
CA ASP A 90 4.49 -7.57 6.00
C ASP A 90 6.00 -7.85 5.94
N GLU A 91 6.40 -9.08 5.61
CA GLU A 91 7.81 -9.48 5.54
C GLU A 91 8.60 -8.59 4.57
N TYR A 92 8.09 -8.37 3.35
CA TYR A 92 8.78 -7.54 2.36
C TYR A 92 8.88 -6.07 2.80
N THR A 93 7.86 -5.58 3.50
CA THR A 93 7.85 -4.20 4.01
C THR A 93 8.86 -4.04 5.14
N TYR A 94 8.91 -4.98 6.09
CA TYR A 94 9.87 -4.93 7.19
C TYR A 94 11.30 -5.16 6.72
N TYR A 95 11.53 -6.05 5.74
CA TYR A 95 12.82 -6.16 5.07
C TYR A 95 13.28 -4.82 4.48
N GLY A 96 12.39 -4.11 3.77
CA GLY A 96 12.72 -2.79 3.22
C GLY A 96 13.03 -1.74 4.30
N MET A 97 12.39 -1.83 5.47
CA MET A 97 12.73 -0.97 6.61
C MET A 97 14.10 -1.26 7.19
N ASP A 98 14.46 -2.54 7.34
CA ASP A 98 15.78 -2.93 7.82
C ASP A 98 16.87 -2.51 6.84
N TYR A 99 16.64 -2.69 5.53
CA TYR A 99 17.55 -2.19 4.49
C TYR A 99 17.78 -0.68 4.60
N VAL A 100 16.70 0.10 4.72
CA VAL A 100 16.79 1.55 4.78
C VAL A 100 17.43 2.02 6.09
N LYS A 101 17.22 1.29 7.19
CA LYS A 101 17.91 1.54 8.45
C LYS A 101 19.40 1.32 8.34
N ASP A 102 19.83 0.20 7.79
CA ASP A 102 21.25 -0.15 7.68
C ASP A 102 21.98 0.78 6.71
N LYS A 103 21.34 1.12 5.58
CA LYS A 103 21.97 1.93 4.52
C LYS A 103 21.90 3.43 4.74
N TYR A 104 20.76 3.93 5.22
CA TYR A 104 20.48 5.37 5.33
C TYR A 104 20.36 5.86 6.78
N GLY A 105 20.42 4.98 7.77
CA GLY A 105 20.33 5.35 9.19
C GLY A 105 18.94 5.78 9.64
N TYR A 106 17.90 5.47 8.86
CA TYR A 106 16.51 5.78 9.20
C TYR A 106 15.92 4.68 10.10
N ASP A 107 15.38 5.04 11.25
CA ASP A 107 14.78 4.10 12.19
C ASP A 107 13.28 4.38 12.31
N PHE A 108 12.44 3.50 11.75
CA PHE A 108 10.99 3.68 11.74
C PHE A 108 10.37 3.74 13.16
N THR A 109 11.10 3.30 14.19
CA THR A 109 10.68 3.41 15.59
C THR A 109 10.86 4.81 16.18
N LYS A 110 11.53 5.71 15.44
CA LYS A 110 11.73 7.13 15.73
C LYS A 110 11.19 8.00 14.57
N PRO A 111 9.87 8.05 14.37
CA PRO A 111 9.29 8.79 13.25
C PRO A 111 9.70 10.26 13.23
N GLY A 112 10.13 10.74 12.06
CA GLY A 112 10.55 12.13 11.86
C GLY A 112 12.04 12.38 12.04
N ASP A 113 12.78 11.44 12.64
CA ASP A 113 14.23 11.53 12.78
C ASP A 113 14.93 10.93 11.56
N ASN A 114 16.06 11.53 11.15
CA ASN A 114 16.92 11.04 10.05
C ASN A 114 16.16 10.73 8.74
N MET A 115 15.17 11.56 8.40
CA MET A 115 14.42 11.41 7.16
C MET A 115 15.35 11.43 5.93
N VAL A 116 15.08 10.52 5.01
CA VAL A 116 15.85 10.34 3.77
C VAL A 116 15.36 11.33 2.72
N LYS A 117 16.26 11.86 1.88
CA LYS A 117 15.86 12.80 0.82
C LYS A 117 15.08 12.06 -0.28
N PRO A 118 13.97 12.61 -0.79
CA PRO A 118 13.19 12.00 -1.86
C PRO A 118 13.81 12.28 -3.25
N THR A 119 14.99 11.73 -3.54
CA THR A 119 15.61 11.83 -4.88
C THR A 119 15.32 10.59 -5.70
N GLN A 120 15.33 10.70 -7.03
CA GLN A 120 15.10 9.56 -7.91
C GLN A 120 16.15 8.45 -7.71
N ASP A 121 17.41 8.81 -7.42
CA ASP A 121 18.46 7.82 -7.17
C ASP A 121 18.16 6.96 -5.94
N ILE A 122 17.64 7.57 -4.87
CA ILE A 122 17.24 6.87 -3.65
C ILE A 122 16.00 6.01 -3.92
N VAL A 123 15.03 6.51 -4.70
CA VAL A 123 13.87 5.70 -5.13
C VAL A 123 14.35 4.48 -5.91
N ASN A 124 15.23 4.67 -6.90
CA ASN A 124 15.78 3.58 -7.70
C ASN A 124 16.47 2.53 -6.82
N ASP A 125 17.26 2.98 -5.85
CA ASP A 125 18.01 2.12 -4.95
C ASP A 125 17.09 1.27 -4.06
N ILE A 126 16.23 1.90 -3.26
CA ILE A 126 15.34 1.21 -2.32
C ILE A 126 14.40 0.25 -3.06
N VAL A 127 13.83 0.70 -4.18
CA VAL A 127 12.85 -0.09 -4.94
C VAL A 127 13.50 -1.27 -5.61
N THR A 128 14.68 -1.09 -6.20
CA THR A 128 15.39 -2.20 -6.85
C THR A 128 15.70 -3.29 -5.83
N GLU A 129 16.21 -2.93 -4.65
CA GLU A 129 16.49 -3.90 -3.59
C GLU A 129 15.23 -4.65 -3.16
N VAL A 130 14.18 -3.92 -2.76
CA VAL A 130 12.97 -4.51 -2.20
C VAL A 130 12.23 -5.35 -3.24
N SER A 131 12.17 -4.89 -4.49
CA SER A 131 11.54 -5.66 -5.57
C SER A 131 12.31 -6.93 -5.91
N LEU A 132 13.65 -6.88 -5.96
CA LEU A 132 14.48 -8.07 -6.19
C LEU A 132 14.33 -9.08 -5.05
N ASN A 133 14.44 -8.62 -3.79
CA ASN A 133 14.24 -9.49 -2.63
C ASN A 133 12.87 -10.18 -2.68
N ALA A 134 11.79 -9.42 -2.91
CA ALA A 134 10.45 -9.99 -2.94
C ALA A 134 10.27 -11.02 -4.08
N MET A 135 10.83 -10.76 -5.27
CA MET A 135 10.81 -11.72 -6.39
C MET A 135 11.61 -12.98 -6.05
N GLU A 136 12.80 -12.83 -5.46
CA GLU A 136 13.61 -13.96 -4.99
C GLU A 136 12.86 -14.81 -3.94
N GLN A 137 12.10 -14.19 -3.04
CA GLN A 137 11.28 -14.94 -2.06
C GLN A 137 10.22 -15.81 -2.76
N TYR A 138 9.52 -15.27 -3.77
CA TYR A 138 8.59 -16.07 -4.59
C TYR A 138 9.31 -17.22 -5.33
N GLU A 139 10.53 -17.02 -5.80
CA GLU A 139 11.30 -18.05 -6.51
C GLU A 139 11.88 -19.12 -5.59
N GLN A 140 12.36 -18.73 -4.40
CA GLN A 140 12.98 -19.62 -3.42
C GLN A 140 11.96 -20.47 -2.67
N PHE A 141 10.74 -19.96 -2.47
CA PHE A 141 9.68 -20.64 -1.73
C PHE A 141 8.50 -20.95 -2.66
N PRO A 142 8.46 -22.15 -3.29
CA PRO A 142 7.38 -22.51 -4.21
C PRO A 142 5.98 -22.42 -3.61
N THR A 143 5.83 -22.65 -2.30
CA THR A 143 4.55 -22.48 -1.59
C THR A 143 4.07 -21.03 -1.59
N LEU A 144 4.99 -20.07 -1.57
CA LEU A 144 4.71 -18.64 -1.61
C LEU A 144 4.24 -18.24 -3.03
N MET A 145 4.88 -18.80 -4.07
CA MET A 145 4.42 -18.66 -5.47
C MET A 145 3.04 -19.29 -5.70
N GLU A 146 2.75 -20.43 -5.05
CA GLU A 146 1.47 -21.10 -5.15
C GLU A 146 0.35 -20.35 -4.40
N ASP A 147 0.66 -19.79 -3.22
CA ASP A 147 -0.27 -18.98 -2.44
C ASP A 147 -0.71 -17.73 -3.23
N HIS A 148 0.26 -16.96 -3.71
CA HIS A 148 0.01 -15.86 -4.67
C HIS A 148 0.15 -16.34 -6.12
N PHE A 149 -0.67 -17.33 -6.50
CA PHE A 149 -0.65 -17.92 -7.85
C PHE A 149 -0.88 -16.88 -8.97
N GLY A 150 -1.67 -15.84 -8.71
CA GLY A 150 -2.01 -14.80 -9.66
C GLY A 150 -0.90 -13.74 -9.77
N GLY A 151 -0.46 -13.46 -11.00
CA GLY A 151 0.56 -12.43 -11.25
C GLY A 151 0.20 -11.04 -10.70
N SER A 152 -1.08 -10.66 -10.74
CA SER A 152 -1.55 -9.40 -10.16
C SER A 152 -1.46 -9.34 -8.64
N GLN A 153 -1.60 -10.47 -7.94
CA GLN A 153 -1.41 -10.54 -6.48
C GLN A 153 0.04 -10.23 -6.15
N ARG A 154 0.97 -10.94 -6.81
CA ARG A 154 2.41 -10.71 -6.64
C ARG A 154 2.80 -9.29 -7.00
N ALA A 155 2.35 -8.78 -8.15
CA ALA A 155 2.64 -7.43 -8.58
C ALA A 155 2.16 -6.37 -7.59
N GLY A 156 0.93 -6.51 -7.06
CA GLY A 156 0.39 -5.61 -6.05
C GLY A 156 1.19 -5.65 -4.74
N VAL A 157 1.56 -6.84 -4.27
CA VAL A 157 2.32 -7.03 -3.02
C VAL A 157 3.75 -6.49 -3.13
N ILE A 158 4.46 -6.81 -4.21
CA ILE A 158 5.84 -6.33 -4.44
C ILE A 158 5.83 -4.80 -4.54
N ALA A 159 4.95 -4.23 -5.34
CA ALA A 159 4.89 -2.78 -5.51
C ALA A 159 4.43 -2.04 -4.25
N ALA A 160 3.54 -2.64 -3.44
CA ALA A 160 3.15 -2.11 -2.14
C ALA A 160 4.36 -2.03 -1.19
N ALA A 161 5.11 -3.12 -1.06
CA ALA A 161 6.31 -3.15 -0.24
C ALA A 161 7.33 -2.09 -0.70
N SER A 162 7.60 -1.97 -2.00
CA SER A 162 8.53 -0.98 -2.55
C SER A 162 8.04 0.47 -2.34
N GLY A 163 6.74 0.72 -2.51
CA GLY A 163 6.15 2.04 -2.29
C GLY A 163 6.17 2.46 -0.81
N LEU A 164 5.87 1.54 0.10
CA LEU A 164 5.97 1.77 1.55
C LEU A 164 7.42 1.98 1.97
N SER A 165 8.33 1.13 1.49
CA SER A 165 9.77 1.22 1.77
C SER A 165 10.40 2.52 1.30
N THR A 166 9.80 3.18 0.31
CA THR A 166 10.25 4.48 -0.18
C THR A 166 9.55 5.65 0.53
N SER A 167 8.23 5.59 0.70
CA SER A 167 7.45 6.71 1.25
C SER A 167 7.68 6.94 2.74
N ILE A 168 7.81 5.87 3.53
CA ILE A 168 8.01 5.94 4.98
C ILE A 168 9.31 6.71 5.32
N PRO A 169 10.51 6.29 4.85
CA PRO A 169 11.75 6.97 5.22
C PRO A 169 11.90 8.35 4.59
N THR A 170 11.27 8.61 3.44
CA THR A 170 11.37 9.91 2.77
C THR A 170 10.32 10.92 3.23
N GLY A 171 9.27 10.46 3.91
CA GLY A 171 8.11 11.28 4.26
C GLY A 171 7.41 11.87 3.03
N ASN A 172 7.52 11.22 1.87
CA ASN A 172 7.03 11.73 0.60
C ASN A 172 6.21 10.67 -0.15
N SER A 173 4.89 10.88 -0.24
CA SER A 173 3.98 9.95 -0.91
C SER A 173 4.24 9.81 -2.40
N ASN A 174 4.71 10.87 -3.08
CA ASN A 174 5.02 10.81 -4.50
C ASN A 174 6.30 10.02 -4.78
N ALA A 175 7.29 10.06 -3.88
CA ALA A 175 8.43 9.16 -3.94
C ALA A 175 7.96 7.70 -3.81
N GLY A 176 7.02 7.42 -2.89
CA GLY A 176 6.37 6.11 -2.78
C GLY A 176 5.65 5.67 -4.05
N ILE A 177 4.88 6.56 -4.69
CA ILE A 177 4.19 6.26 -5.95
C ILE A 177 5.20 6.00 -7.09
N ASN A 178 6.28 6.77 -7.17
CA ASN A 178 7.34 6.49 -8.13
C ASN A 178 7.96 5.11 -7.88
N GLY A 179 8.14 4.73 -6.61
CA GLY A 179 8.65 3.42 -6.25
C GLY A 179 7.69 2.28 -6.57
N TRP A 180 6.38 2.47 -6.35
CA TRP A 180 5.35 1.54 -6.81
C TRP A 180 5.46 1.29 -8.32
N TYR A 181 5.54 2.36 -9.12
CA TYR A 181 5.60 2.22 -10.57
C TYR A 181 6.92 1.61 -11.06
N LEU A 182 8.05 1.98 -10.47
CA LEU A 182 9.33 1.37 -10.82
C LEU A 182 9.33 -0.14 -10.49
N SER A 183 8.76 -0.54 -9.35
CA SER A 183 8.61 -1.96 -9.00
C SER A 183 7.82 -2.72 -10.07
N MET A 184 6.78 -2.11 -10.65
CA MET A 184 5.99 -2.73 -11.72
C MET A 184 6.74 -2.84 -13.04
N LEU A 185 7.79 -2.05 -13.27
CA LEU A 185 8.63 -2.13 -14.47
C LEU A 185 9.74 -3.17 -14.31
N LEU A 186 10.18 -3.42 -13.08
CA LEU A 186 11.19 -4.42 -12.76
C LEU A 186 10.64 -5.85 -12.74
N HIS A 187 9.39 -6.01 -12.29
CA HIS A 187 8.64 -7.27 -12.27
C HIS A 187 8.07 -7.61 -13.66
#